data_AF-A0A4Z0DCI8-F1
#
_entry.id   AF-A0A4Z0DCI8-F1
#
_cell.length_a   1.000
_cell.length_b   1.000
_cell.length_c   1.000
_cell.angle_alpha   90.00
_cell.angle_beta   90.00
_cell.angle_gamma   90.00
#
_symmetry.space_group_name_H-M   'P 1'
#
loop_
_entity.id
_entity.type
_entity.pdbx_description
1 polymer ?
#
loop_
_entity_poly.entity_id
_entity_poly.type
_entity_poly.pdbx_seq_one_letter_code
_entity_poly.pdbx_strand_id
1 'polypeptide(L)' 'MTTETMVLNILEDITGAENLAAELNTDLFDEGILDSLASVQLLVELENQCGVAVPISEFDRSEWGTPQQIIDQVTQLQN' A
#
# COMPACT_ATOMS: atom_id res chain seq x y z
N MET A 1 -16.73 -1.18 4.62
CA MET A 1 -15.42 -0.54 4.36
C MET A 1 -14.91 -1.12 3.07
N THR A 2 -14.50 -0.28 2.12
CA THR A 2 -13.87 -0.73 0.86
C THR A 2 -12.40 -1.00 1.11
N THR A 3 -11.81 -1.95 0.38
CA THR A 3 -10.38 -2.28 0.42
C THR A 3 -9.52 -1.03 0.27
N GLU A 4 -9.93 -0.16 -0.64
CA GLU A 4 -9.31 1.14 -0.91
C GLU A 4 -9.09 1.99 0.34
N THR A 5 -10.13 2.17 1.17
CA THR A 5 -10.01 2.93 2.42
C THR A 5 -9.13 2.23 3.44
N MET A 6 -9.16 0.89 3.52
CA MET A 6 -8.29 0.15 4.44
C MET A 6 -6.81 0.29 4.06
N VAL A 7 -6.47 0.08 2.79
CA VAL A 7 -5.11 0.22 2.26
C VAL A 7 -4.58 1.63 2.53
N LEU A 8 -5.39 2.66 2.26
CA LEU A 8 -5.00 4.05 2.53
C LEU A 8 -4.77 4.30 4.02
N ASN A 9 -5.66 3.85 4.91
CA ASN A 9 -5.45 4.02 6.36
C ASN A 9 -4.16 3.33 6.83
N ILE A 10 -3.86 2.14 6.32
CA ILE A 10 -2.62 1.41 6.64
C ILE A 10 -1.40 2.21 6.16
N LEU A 11 -1.45 2.70 4.92
CA LEU A 11 -0.37 3.52 4.36
C LEU A 11 -0.16 4.78 5.19
N GLU A 12 -1.21 5.51 5.53
CA GLU A 12 -1.13 6.73 6.34
C GLU A 12 -0.59 6.43 7.76
N ASP A 13 -0.97 5.31 8.37
CA ASP A 13 -0.47 4.91 9.71
C ASP A 13 1.03 4.56 9.69
N ILE A 14 1.48 3.84 8.67
CA ILE A 14 2.88 3.40 8.55
C ILE A 14 3.80 4.53 8.09
N THR A 15 3.37 5.29 7.09
CA THR A 15 4.18 6.34 6.48
C THR A 15 4.05 7.68 7.21
N GLY A 16 3.02 7.84 8.04
CA GLY A 16 2.67 9.11 8.68
C GLY A 16 2.21 10.18 7.69
N ALA A 17 2.03 9.82 6.41
CA ALA A 17 1.50 10.74 5.41
C ALA A 17 0.00 10.93 5.64
N GLU A 18 -0.44 12.16 5.53
CA GLU A 18 -1.86 12.50 5.55
C GLU A 18 -2.30 12.78 4.12
N ASN A 19 -3.53 12.38 3.78
CA ASN A 19 -4.16 12.74 2.50
C ASN A 19 -3.61 11.97 1.27
N LEU A 20 -3.12 10.74 1.47
CA LEU A 20 -2.71 9.87 0.36
C LEU A 20 -3.87 9.57 -0.60
N ALA A 21 -5.11 9.64 -0.09
CA ALA A 21 -6.34 9.50 -0.86
C ALA A 21 -6.54 10.62 -1.92
N ALA A 22 -5.94 11.80 -1.72
CA ALA A 22 -5.98 12.89 -2.71
C ALA A 22 -4.90 12.74 -3.79
N GLU A 23 -3.79 12.08 -3.44
CA GLU A 23 -2.57 11.95 -4.25
C GLU A 23 -2.34 10.48 -4.69
N LEU A 24 -3.40 9.82 -5.16
CA LEU A 24 -3.36 8.40 -5.52
C LEU A 24 -2.41 8.06 -6.69
N ASN A 25 -2.00 9.05 -7.48
CA ASN A 25 -1.08 8.90 -8.62
C ASN A 25 0.35 9.34 -8.29
N THR A 26 0.60 9.78 -7.06
CA THR A 26 1.92 10.23 -6.63
C THR A 26 2.76 9.04 -6.20
N ASP A 27 4.02 9.01 -6.63
CA ASP A 27 4.94 7.94 -6.32
C ASP A 27 5.44 8.09 -4.88
N LEU A 28 5.06 7.14 -4.03
CA LEU A 28 5.39 7.15 -2.61
C LEU A 28 6.87 6.88 -2.36
N PHE A 29 7.55 6.15 -3.24
CA PHE A 29 8.97 5.88 -3.10
C PHE A 29 9.80 7.09 -3.55
N ASP A 30 9.39 7.76 -4.62
CA ASP A 30 10.07 8.94 -5.15
C ASP A 30 9.95 10.13 -4.18
N GLU A 31 8.76 10.33 -3.59
CA GLU A 31 8.53 11.32 -2.53
C GLU A 31 9.19 10.95 -1.19
N GLY A 32 9.72 9.73 -1.06
CA GLY A 32 10.32 9.23 0.18
C GLY A 32 9.30 9.01 1.31
N ILE A 33 8.02 8.86 0.95
CA ILE A 33 6.93 8.53 1.88
C ILE A 33 7.02 7.04 2.25
N LEU A 34 7.34 6.19 1.28
CA LEU A 34 7.41 4.73 1.45
C LEU A 34 8.84 4.23 1.28
N ASP A 35 9.37 3.72 2.39
CA ASP A 35 10.70 3.12 2.47
C ASP A 35 10.65 1.60 2.39
N SER A 36 11.82 0.98 2.24
CA SER A 36 11.94 -0.49 2.25
C SER A 36 11.34 -1.12 3.51
N LEU A 37 11.44 -0.45 4.67
CA LEU A 37 10.84 -0.91 5.92
C LEU A 37 9.31 -0.73 5.95
N ALA A 38 8.83 0.43 5.50
CA ALA A 38 7.42 0.74 5.40
C ALA A 38 6.69 -0.23 4.45
N SER A 39 7.31 -0.60 3.32
CA SER A 39 6.77 -1.64 2.43
C SER A 39 6.59 -2.99 3.14
N VAL A 40 7.55 -3.44 3.95
CA VAL A 40 7.39 -4.72 4.68
C VAL A 40 6.25 -4.63 5.67
N GLN A 41 6.15 -3.50 6.39
CA GLN A 41 5.11 -3.28 7.39
C GLN A 41 3.72 -3.21 6.74
N LEU A 42 3.62 -2.60 5.54
CA LEU A 42 2.41 -2.57 4.73
C LEU A 42 1.95 -3.99 4.40
N LEU A 43 2.86 -4.86 3.93
CA LEU A 43 2.50 -6.25 3.59
C LEU A 43 1.96 -7.02 4.80
N VAL A 44 2.55 -6.83 5.98
CA VAL A 44 2.09 -7.47 7.22
C VAL A 44 0.70 -6.96 7.63
N GLU A 45 0.44 -5.67 7.51
CA GLU A 45 -0.87 -5.09 7.81
C GLU A 45 -1.92 -5.49 6.77
N LEU A 46 -1.57 -5.60 5.49
CA LEU A 46 -2.45 -6.13 4.45
C LEU A 46 -2.83 -7.60 4.72
N GLU A 47 -1.90 -8.41 5.20
CA GLU A 47 -2.19 -9.79 5.60
C GLU A 47 -3.16 -9.83 6.79
N ASN A 48 -2.93 -9.00 7.82
CA ASN A 48 -3.76 -9.00 9.03
C ASN A 48 -5.14 -8.38 8.82
N GLN A 49 -5.23 -7.25 8.10
CA GLN A 49 -6.47 -6.50 7.93
C GLN A 49 -7.26 -6.94 6.70
N CYS A 50 -6.57 -7.16 5.58
CA CYS A 50 -7.18 -7.52 4.30
C CYS A 50 -7.16 -9.03 4.04
N GLY A 51 -6.38 -9.83 4.78
CA GLY A 51 -6.22 -11.26 4.52
C GLY A 51 -5.36 -11.57 3.30
N VAL A 52 -4.60 -10.57 2.81
CA VAL A 52 -3.77 -10.69 1.60
C VAL A 52 -2.31 -10.85 1.98
N ALA A 53 -1.77 -12.05 1.79
CA ALA A 53 -0.36 -12.33 1.99
C ALA A 53 0.41 -12.12 0.67
N VAL A 54 1.12 -10.99 0.55
CA VAL A 54 1.98 -10.72 -0.61
C VAL A 54 3.43 -11.02 -0.22
N PRO A 55 4.11 -11.95 -0.92
CA PRO A 55 5.51 -12.18 -0.68
C PRO A 55 6.34 -11.00 -1.21
N ILE A 56 7.38 -10.63 -0.47
CA ILE A 56 8.35 -9.58 -0.89
C ILE A 56 8.95 -9.84 -2.27
N SER A 57 9.05 -11.11 -2.70
CA SER A 57 9.53 -11.46 -4.03
C SER A 57 8.60 -11.03 -5.16
N GLU A 58 7.30 -10.89 -4.88
CA GLU A 58 6.28 -10.37 -5.81
C GLU A 58 6.00 -8.88 -5.59
N PHE A 59 6.58 -8.28 -4.57
CA PHE A 59 6.46 -6.86 -4.32
C PHE A 59 7.38 -6.07 -5.27
N ASP A 60 6.81 -5.52 -6.33
CA ASP A 60 7.52 -4.65 -7.27
C ASP A 60 7.20 -3.18 -7.01
N ARG A 61 8.22 -2.35 -6.79
CA ARG A 61 8.04 -0.91 -6.56
C ARG A 61 7.37 -0.21 -7.74
N SER A 62 7.51 -0.74 -8.95
CA SER A 62 6.87 -0.19 -10.14
C SER A 62 5.36 -0.45 -10.16
N GLU A 63 4.92 -1.53 -9.51
CA GLU A 63 3.50 -1.93 -9.39
C GLU A 63 2.89 -1.51 -8.05
N TRP A 64 3.70 -1.14 -7.06
CA TRP A 64 3.25 -0.67 -5.74
C TRP A 64 3.70 0.77 -5.48
N GLY A 65 4.08 1.49 -6.54
CA GLY A 65 4.71 2.80 -6.46
C GLY A 65 3.77 3.90 -6.01
N THR A 66 2.50 3.77 -6.39
CA THR A 66 1.46 4.76 -6.08
C THR A 66 0.35 4.14 -5.25
N PRO A 67 -0.36 4.92 -4.40
CA PRO A 67 -1.47 4.40 -3.62
C PRO A 67 -2.52 3.69 -4.49
N GLN A 68 -2.81 4.23 -5.69
CA GLN A 68 -3.77 3.64 -6.61
C GLN A 68 -3.40 2.22 -7.02
N GLN A 69 -2.11 1.98 -7.31
CA GLN A 69 -1.68 0.66 -7.75
C GLN A 69 -1.69 -0.35 -6.60
N ILE A 70 -1.28 0.07 -5.38
CA ILE A 70 -1.37 -0.76 -4.18
C ILE A 70 -2.82 -1.21 -3.95
N ILE A 71 -3.78 -0.28 -4.06
CA ILE A 71 -5.20 -0.56 -3.93
C ILE A 71 -5.67 -1.58 -4.97
N ASP A 72 -5.29 -1.37 -6.23
CA ASP A 72 -5.66 -2.27 -7.34
C ASP A 72 -5.12 -3.67 -7.07
N GLN A 73 -3.85 -3.76 -6.66
CA GLN A 73 -3.19 -5.04 -6.41
C GLN A 73 -3.80 -5.80 -5.24
N VAL A 74 -4.08 -5.12 -4.13
CA VAL A 74 -4.78 -5.74 -2.99
C VAL A 74 -6.19 -6.17 -3.41
N THR A 75 -6.90 -5.37 -4.20
CA THR A 75 -8.24 -5.71 -4.69
C THR A 75 -8.20 -6.93 -5.61
N GLN A 76 -7.22 -7.03 -6.51
CA GLN A 76 -7.02 -8.19 -7.38
C GLN A 76 -6.72 -9.46 -6.57
N LEU A 77 -5.90 -9.35 -5.52
CA LEU A 77 -5.52 -10.48 -4.68
C LEU A 77 -6.63 -10.94 -3.70
N GLN A 78 -7.60 -10.06 -3.41
CA GLN A 78 -8.79 -10.40 -2.62
C GLN A 78 -9.92 -11.08 -3.42
N ASN A 79 -9.88 -11.02 -4.76
CA ASN A 79 -10.89 -11.64 -5.64
C ASN A 79 -10.57 -13.11 -5.94
#